data_AF-A0A939IBD3-F1
#
_entry.id   AF-A0A939IBD3-F1
#
_cell.length_a   1.000
_cell.length_b   1.000
_cell.length_c   1.000
_cell.angle_alpha   90.00
_cell.angle_beta   90.00
_cell.angle_gamma   90.00
#
_symmetry.space_group_name_H-M   'P 1'
#
loop_
_entity.id
_entity.type
_entity.pdbx_description
1 polymer ?
#
loop_
_entity_poly.entity_id
_entity_poly.type
_entity_poly.pdbx_seq_one_letter_code
_entity_poly.pdbx_strand_id
1 'polypeptide(L)'
;ADGGHHGVVDLVAVRAHGWLTENHEDVVRKVTQKTPGWTPKFIDHQVGERVYKELMRFVTEIRDDPDHPARGAIDNFLVDFAIELQTDPETIARVERAKGELLVRPEVQDLINSTWSAVRALVMGAAEDEDSELRRRIRDGVRGFGERLATDAKLQAKVDGWLQDAAQYLVDTYRTEITSLISETVASWDADDASRKIEANVGRDLQFIRINGTVVGALAGLLIHTVAVALGG
;
A
#
# COMPACT_ATOMS: atom_id res chain seq x y z
N ALA A 1 12.51 -17.29 9.57
CA ALA A 1 11.08 -16.93 9.58
C ALA A 1 10.82 -16.31 10.94
N ASP A 2 10.51 -15.02 10.98
CA ASP A 2 10.40 -14.25 12.22
C ASP A 2 9.12 -14.69 12.96
N GLY A 3 9.23 -15.09 14.23
CA GLY A 3 8.17 -15.64 15.08
C GLY A 3 7.00 -14.69 15.43
N GLY A 4 6.61 -13.80 14.51
CA GLY A 4 5.50 -12.86 14.70
C GLY A 4 4.13 -13.53 14.82
N HIS A 5 3.97 -14.77 14.31
CA HIS A 5 2.74 -15.54 14.42
C HIS A 5 2.43 -15.95 15.87
N HIS A 6 3.45 -16.23 16.69
CA HIS A 6 3.26 -16.53 18.11
C HIS A 6 2.58 -15.38 18.87
N GLY A 7 2.90 -14.12 18.53
CA GLY A 7 2.24 -12.95 19.12
C GLY A 7 0.77 -12.81 18.71
N VAL A 8 0.43 -13.24 17.49
CA VAL A 8 -0.96 -13.26 17.02
C VAL A 8 -1.76 -14.33 17.74
N VAL A 9 -1.19 -15.54 17.90
CA VAL A 9 -1.86 -16.63 18.63
C VAL A 9 -2.09 -16.26 20.09
N ASP A 10 -1.13 -15.59 20.73
CA ASP A 10 -1.26 -15.15 22.12
C ASP A 10 -2.36 -14.08 22.28
N LEU A 11 -2.39 -13.08 21.39
CA LEU A 11 -3.45 -12.06 21.37
C LEU A 11 -4.83 -12.69 21.16
N VAL A 12 -4.94 -13.66 20.25
CA VAL A 12 -6.20 -14.38 19.98
C VAL A 12 -6.63 -15.19 21.19
N ALA A 13 -5.73 -15.91 21.86
CA ALA A 13 -6.05 -16.69 23.06
C ALA A 13 -6.58 -15.82 24.20
N VAL A 14 -5.90 -14.69 24.48
CA VAL A 14 -6.33 -13.71 25.50
C VAL A 14 -7.70 -13.11 25.14
N ARG A 15 -7.88 -12.70 23.88
CA ARG A 15 -9.14 -12.08 23.43
C ARG A 15 -10.31 -13.06 23.44
N ALA A 16 -10.06 -14.33 23.07
CA ALA A 16 -11.05 -15.39 23.08
C ALA A 16 -11.49 -15.72 24.52
N HIS A 17 -10.54 -15.80 25.47
CA HIS A 17 -10.86 -16.00 26.88
C HIS A 17 -11.74 -14.87 27.42
N GLY A 18 -11.37 -13.61 27.16
CA GLY A 18 -12.15 -12.44 27.58
C GLY A 18 -13.56 -12.47 26.99
N TRP A 19 -13.68 -12.75 25.69
CA TRP A 19 -14.98 -12.82 25.03
C TRP A 19 -15.87 -13.94 25.60
N LEU A 20 -15.32 -15.15 25.80
CA LEU A 20 -16.09 -16.27 26.36
C LEU A 20 -16.59 -15.95 27.78
N THR A 21 -15.77 -15.26 28.58
CA THR A 21 -16.14 -14.87 29.95
C THR A 21 -17.30 -13.88 29.95
N GLU A 22 -17.29 -12.90 29.05
CA GLU A 22 -18.33 -11.87 28.93
C GLU A 22 -19.61 -12.36 28.26
N ASN A 23 -19.54 -13.43 27.45
CA ASN A 23 -20.61 -13.87 26.56
C ASN A 23 -21.12 -15.30 26.88
N HIS A 24 -21.09 -15.71 28.16
CA HIS A 24 -21.55 -17.03 28.62
C HIS A 24 -22.94 -17.40 28.10
N GLU A 25 -23.94 -16.56 28.37
CA GLU A 25 -25.34 -16.82 28.01
C GLU A 25 -25.54 -16.94 26.49
N ASP A 26 -24.80 -16.14 25.71
CA ASP A 26 -24.88 -16.13 24.25
C ASP A 26 -24.33 -17.41 23.64
N VAL A 27 -23.24 -17.95 24.20
CA VAL A 27 -22.64 -19.22 23.75
C VAL A 27 -23.59 -20.37 24.07
N VAL A 28 -24.05 -20.47 25.32
CA VAL A 28 -24.99 -21.53 25.75
C VAL A 28 -26.28 -21.50 24.93
N ARG A 29 -26.80 -20.30 24.64
CA ARG A 29 -28.00 -20.12 23.79
C ARG A 29 -27.75 -20.56 22.34
N LYS A 30 -26.64 -20.16 21.72
CA LYS A 30 -26.30 -20.52 20.33
C LYS A 30 -26.06 -22.02 20.16
N VAL A 31 -25.48 -22.69 21.16
CA VAL A 31 -25.28 -24.15 21.15
C VAL A 31 -26.63 -24.86 21.28
N THR A 32 -27.46 -24.42 22.23
CA THR A 32 -28.81 -24.96 22.45
C THR A 32 -29.69 -24.84 21.19
N GLN A 33 -29.59 -23.73 20.44
CA GLN A 33 -30.37 -23.51 19.20
C GLN A 33 -30.02 -24.46 18.05
N LYS A 34 -28.86 -25.11 18.07
CA LYS A 34 -28.43 -26.08 17.05
C LYS A 34 -28.80 -27.52 17.39
N THR A 35 -29.46 -27.76 18.52
CA THR A 35 -29.82 -29.11 18.97
C THR A 35 -31.07 -29.60 18.23
N PRO A 36 -31.11 -30.87 17.77
CA PRO A 36 -32.28 -31.43 17.10
C PRO A 36 -33.55 -31.31 17.96
N GLY A 37 -34.68 -30.96 17.34
CA GLY A 37 -35.95 -30.67 18.04
C GLY A 37 -36.60 -31.83 18.81
N TRP A 38 -35.98 -33.01 18.84
CA TRP A 38 -36.42 -34.16 19.63
C TRP A 38 -35.82 -34.20 21.04
N THR A 39 -34.92 -33.28 21.37
CA THR A 39 -34.18 -33.28 22.64
C THR A 39 -34.95 -32.52 23.73
N PRO A 40 -35.09 -33.06 24.96
CA PRO A 40 -35.72 -32.33 26.05
C PRO A 40 -34.94 -31.06 26.44
N LYS A 41 -35.65 -29.94 26.67
CA LYS A 41 -35.03 -28.62 26.97
C LYS A 41 -34.03 -28.62 28.14
N PHE A 42 -34.16 -29.54 29.09
CA PHE A 42 -33.23 -29.68 30.21
C PHE A 42 -31.89 -30.32 29.79
N ILE A 43 -31.91 -31.23 28.81
CA ILE A 43 -30.71 -31.84 28.22
C ILE A 43 -29.98 -30.80 27.38
N ASP A 44 -30.70 -29.99 26.60
CA ASP A 44 -30.12 -28.95 25.74
C ASP A 44 -29.28 -27.95 26.55
N HIS A 45 -29.84 -27.46 27.66
CA HIS A 45 -29.14 -26.51 28.53
C HIS A 45 -27.90 -27.14 29.18
N GLN A 46 -28.00 -28.40 29.65
CA GLN A 46 -26.84 -29.11 30.20
C GLN A 46 -25.73 -29.34 29.17
N VAL A 47 -26.10 -29.63 27.91
CA VAL A 47 -25.14 -29.77 26.82
C VAL A 47 -24.48 -28.42 26.52
N GLY A 48 -25.26 -27.34 26.45
CA GLY A 48 -24.74 -25.99 26.26
C GLY A 48 -23.74 -25.58 27.35
N GLU A 49 -24.10 -25.80 28.61
CA GLU A 49 -23.23 -25.54 29.77
C GLU A 49 -21.95 -26.39 29.75
N ARG A 50 -22.04 -27.65 29.36
CA ARG A 50 -20.89 -28.54 29.26
C ARG A 50 -19.95 -28.12 28.12
N VAL A 51 -20.50 -27.76 26.97
CA VAL A 51 -19.73 -27.25 25.82
C VAL A 51 -19.03 -25.95 26.18
N TYR A 52 -19.74 -25.02 26.84
CA TYR A 52 -19.13 -23.78 27.32
C TYR A 52 -17.95 -24.05 28.25
N LYS A 53 -18.12 -24.93 29.25
CA LYS A 53 -17.04 -25.27 30.19
C LYS A 53 -15.82 -25.85 29.49
N GLU A 54 -16.01 -26.71 28.49
CA GLU A 54 -14.88 -27.27 27.75
C GLU A 54 -14.23 -26.27 26.79
N LEU A 55 -15.00 -25.37 26.17
CA LEU A 55 -14.43 -24.27 25.40
C LEU A 55 -13.61 -23.33 26.29
N MET A 56 -14.14 -22.99 27.47
CA MET A 56 -13.44 -22.15 28.44
C MET A 56 -12.16 -22.83 28.94
N ARG A 57 -12.24 -24.12 29.29
CA ARG A 57 -11.08 -24.90 29.72
C ARG A 57 -10.00 -24.91 28.64
N PHE A 58 -10.37 -25.26 27.40
CA PHE A 58 -9.44 -25.35 26.29
C PHE A 58 -8.77 -24.01 25.96
N VAL A 59 -9.53 -22.91 25.94
CA VAL A 59 -8.97 -21.57 25.69
C VAL A 59 -8.06 -21.12 26.84
N THR A 60 -8.40 -21.50 28.08
CA THR A 60 -7.55 -21.24 29.25
C THR A 60 -6.25 -22.03 29.18
N GLU A 61 -6.31 -23.32 28.83
CA GLU A 61 -5.15 -24.19 28.62
C GLU A 61 -4.23 -23.63 27.54
N ILE A 62 -4.78 -23.19 26.39
CA ILE A 62 -4.00 -22.52 25.35
C ILE A 62 -3.40 -21.21 25.85
N ARG A 63 -4.15 -20.39 26.60
CA ARG A 63 -3.65 -19.09 27.10
C ARG A 63 -2.48 -19.28 28.07
N ASP A 64 -2.62 -20.19 29.01
CA ASP A 64 -1.72 -20.34 30.15
C ASP A 64 -0.51 -21.24 29.84
N ASP A 65 -0.58 -22.09 28.82
CA ASP A 65 0.53 -22.94 28.35
C ASP A 65 1.04 -22.50 26.96
N PRO A 66 2.20 -21.81 26.90
CA PRO A 66 2.84 -21.43 25.63
C PRO A 66 3.29 -22.61 24.75
N ASP A 67 3.57 -23.78 25.35
CA ASP A 67 4.03 -24.98 24.64
C ASP A 67 2.86 -25.93 24.30
N HIS A 68 1.63 -25.47 24.46
CA HIS A 68 0.44 -26.30 24.26
C HIS A 68 0.38 -26.86 22.82
N PRO A 69 0.12 -28.17 22.62
CA PRO A 69 0.08 -28.79 21.28
C PRO A 69 -0.87 -28.11 20.29
N ALA A 70 -1.97 -27.52 20.77
CA ALA A 70 -2.89 -26.77 19.92
C ALA A 70 -2.28 -25.46 19.37
N ARG A 71 -1.37 -24.80 20.11
CA ARG A 71 -0.64 -23.63 19.60
C ARG A 71 0.23 -24.05 18.40
N GLY A 72 0.98 -25.14 18.54
CA GLY A 72 1.78 -25.69 17.44
C GLY A 72 0.94 -26.11 16.22
N ALA A 73 -0.24 -26.71 16.45
CA ALA A 73 -1.16 -27.05 15.35
C ALA A 73 -1.71 -25.81 14.63
N ILE A 74 -2.06 -24.76 15.38
CA ILE A 74 -2.51 -23.47 14.82
C ILE A 74 -1.36 -22.81 14.04
N ASP A 75 -0.15 -22.80 14.60
CA ASP A 75 1.02 -22.22 13.94
C ASP A 75 1.33 -22.92 12.61
N ASN A 76 1.36 -24.26 12.61
CA ASN A 76 1.55 -25.03 11.39
C ASN A 76 0.44 -24.75 10.36
N PHE A 77 -0.82 -24.75 10.80
CA PHE A 77 -1.95 -24.39 9.94
C PHE A 77 -1.80 -22.99 9.33
N LEU A 78 -1.39 -21.99 10.12
CA LEU A 78 -1.20 -20.63 9.63
C LEU A 78 -0.04 -20.52 8.64
N VAL A 79 1.04 -21.27 8.86
CA VAL A 79 2.16 -21.35 7.92
C VAL A 79 1.74 -22.00 6.61
N ASP A 80 1.07 -23.15 6.68
CA ASP A 80 0.59 -23.88 5.50
C ASP A 80 -0.43 -23.04 4.72
N PHE A 81 -1.38 -22.42 5.42
CA PHE A 81 -2.36 -21.53 4.82
C PHE A 81 -1.71 -20.30 4.15
N ALA A 82 -0.66 -19.74 4.75
CA ALA A 82 0.09 -18.63 4.14
C ALA A 82 0.85 -19.06 2.87
N ILE A 83 1.31 -20.31 2.81
CA ILE A 83 1.93 -20.89 1.60
C ILE A 83 0.84 -21.12 0.54
N GLU A 84 -0.26 -21.76 0.89
CA GLU A 84 -1.40 -22.01 0.02
C GLU A 84 -1.95 -20.71 -0.59
N LEU A 85 -2.05 -19.64 0.21
CA LEU A 85 -2.43 -18.31 -0.27
C LEU A 85 -1.50 -17.70 -1.33
N GLN A 86 -0.26 -18.18 -1.43
CA GLN A 86 0.70 -17.71 -2.45
C GLN A 86 0.77 -18.65 -3.65
N THR A 87 0.54 -19.94 -3.45
CA THR A 87 0.81 -20.97 -4.46
C THR A 87 -0.42 -21.66 -5.01
N ASP A 88 -1.54 -21.67 -4.28
CA ASP A 88 -2.77 -22.35 -4.66
C ASP A 88 -3.84 -21.37 -5.20
N PRO A 89 -4.15 -21.43 -6.51
CA PRO A 89 -5.18 -20.58 -7.12
C PRO A 89 -6.58 -20.78 -6.53
N GLU A 90 -6.93 -21.97 -6.06
CA GLU A 90 -8.26 -22.23 -5.50
C GLU A 90 -8.43 -21.51 -4.16
N THR A 91 -7.44 -21.62 -3.27
CA THR A 91 -7.39 -20.91 -1.99
C THR A 91 -7.41 -19.41 -2.17
N ILE A 92 -6.60 -18.87 -3.10
CA ILE A 92 -6.62 -17.43 -3.45
C ILE A 92 -8.02 -17.00 -3.87
N ALA A 93 -8.63 -17.72 -4.82
CA ALA A 93 -9.97 -17.38 -5.32
C ALA A 93 -11.04 -17.47 -4.21
N ARG A 94 -10.89 -18.37 -3.25
CA ARG A 94 -11.78 -18.48 -2.10
C ARG A 94 -11.64 -17.29 -1.14
N VAL A 95 -10.41 -16.87 -0.86
CA VAL A 95 -10.15 -15.71 -0.01
C VAL A 95 -10.61 -14.41 -0.68
N GLU A 96 -10.39 -14.25 -1.98
CA GLU A 96 -10.87 -13.09 -2.74
C GLU A 96 -12.40 -12.99 -2.73
N ARG A 97 -13.11 -14.12 -2.88
CA ARG A 97 -14.57 -14.15 -2.73
C ARG A 97 -15.01 -13.76 -1.32
N ALA A 98 -14.39 -14.33 -0.29
CA ALA A 98 -14.71 -13.99 1.09
C ALA A 98 -14.44 -12.51 1.40
N LYS A 99 -13.36 -11.94 0.86
CA LYS A 99 -13.04 -10.51 0.94
C LYS A 99 -14.13 -9.66 0.30
N GLY A 100 -14.54 -10.01 -0.93
CA GLY A 100 -15.62 -9.32 -1.64
C GLY A 100 -16.93 -9.35 -0.84
N GLU A 101 -17.33 -10.51 -0.35
CA GLU A 101 -18.54 -10.68 0.46
C GLU A 101 -18.49 -9.86 1.76
N LEU A 102 -17.34 -9.82 2.44
CA LEU A 102 -17.16 -9.04 3.66
C LEU A 102 -17.25 -7.53 3.38
N LEU A 103 -16.60 -7.05 2.32
CA LEU A 103 -16.58 -5.64 1.93
C LEU A 103 -17.96 -5.14 1.52
N VAL A 104 -18.83 -5.99 1.00
CA VAL A 104 -20.20 -5.61 0.61
C VAL A 104 -21.15 -5.52 1.80
N ARG A 105 -20.76 -6.02 2.99
CA ARG A 105 -21.61 -5.97 4.18
C ARG A 105 -21.87 -4.51 4.60
N PRO A 106 -23.13 -4.12 4.84
CA PRO A 106 -23.48 -2.76 5.27
C PRO A 106 -22.70 -2.30 6.49
N GLU A 107 -22.53 -3.19 7.48
CA GLU A 107 -21.84 -2.88 8.73
C GLU A 107 -20.35 -2.54 8.50
N VAL A 108 -19.72 -3.18 7.52
CA VAL A 108 -18.32 -2.93 7.15
C VAL A 108 -18.20 -1.62 6.37
N GLN A 109 -19.13 -1.36 5.45
CA GLN A 109 -19.21 -0.10 4.71
C GLN A 109 -19.42 1.09 5.66
N ASP A 110 -20.29 0.95 6.66
CA ASP A 110 -20.54 1.98 7.67
C ASP A 110 -19.30 2.24 8.54
N LEU A 111 -18.57 1.19 8.91
CA LEU A 111 -17.30 1.32 9.63
C LEU A 111 -16.24 2.05 8.79
N ILE A 112 -16.12 1.72 7.51
CA ILE A 112 -15.19 2.39 6.58
C ILE A 112 -15.56 3.87 6.45
N ASN A 113 -16.85 4.17 6.24
CA ASN A 113 -17.35 5.53 6.08
C ASN A 113 -17.15 6.39 7.33
N SER A 114 -17.43 5.83 8.51
CA SER A 114 -17.23 6.52 9.79
C SER A 114 -15.76 6.77 10.07
N THR A 115 -14.90 5.79 9.80
CA THR A 115 -13.44 5.95 9.92
C THR A 115 -12.92 7.01 8.96
N TRP A 116 -13.34 6.99 7.70
CA TRP A 116 -12.97 8.01 6.71
C TRP A 116 -13.45 9.41 7.12
N SER A 117 -14.68 9.52 7.64
CA SER A 117 -15.22 10.77 8.12
C SER A 117 -14.44 11.30 9.32
N ALA A 118 -14.04 10.44 10.25
CA ALA A 118 -13.19 10.79 11.37
C ALA A 118 -11.81 11.27 10.91
N VAL A 119 -11.17 10.56 9.97
CA VAL A 119 -9.88 10.97 9.38
C VAL A 119 -10.03 12.34 8.70
N ARG A 120 -11.07 12.54 7.90
CA ARG A 120 -11.34 13.82 7.25
C ARG A 120 -11.55 14.94 8.27
N ALA A 121 -12.31 14.69 9.33
CA ALA A 121 -12.55 15.66 10.41
C ALA A 121 -11.24 16.03 11.14
N LEU A 122 -10.37 15.04 11.40
CA LEU A 122 -9.05 15.28 11.99
C LEU A 122 -8.17 16.13 11.08
N VAL A 123 -8.17 15.86 9.77
CA VAL A 123 -7.37 16.63 8.80
C VAL A 123 -7.89 18.06 8.63
N MET A 124 -9.22 18.25 8.51
CA MET A 124 -9.82 19.58 8.38
C MET A 124 -9.65 20.39 9.67
N GLY A 125 -9.89 19.79 10.83
CA GLY A 125 -9.66 20.46 12.12
C GLY A 125 -8.19 20.79 12.39
N ALA A 126 -7.26 19.97 11.88
CA ALA A 126 -5.82 20.27 11.95
C ALA A 126 -5.38 21.39 10.98
N ALA A 127 -6.16 21.67 9.94
CA ALA A 127 -5.89 22.74 8.99
C ALA A 127 -6.42 24.11 9.45
N GLU A 128 -7.43 24.13 10.32
CA GLU A 128 -8.07 25.36 10.82
C GLU A 128 -7.35 25.99 12.03
N ASP A 129 -6.46 25.26 12.72
CA ASP A 129 -5.76 25.75 13.91
C ASP A 129 -4.23 25.66 13.77
N GLU A 130 -3.56 26.81 13.64
CA GLU A 130 -2.13 26.89 13.31
C GLU A 130 -1.21 26.28 14.39
N ASP A 131 -1.67 26.18 15.64
CA ASP A 131 -0.91 25.72 16.82
C ASP A 131 -1.26 24.30 17.32
N SER A 132 -2.08 23.55 16.56
CA SER A 132 -2.57 22.23 16.97
C SER A 132 -1.46 21.20 17.22
N GLU A 133 -1.51 20.53 18.38
CA GLU A 133 -0.63 19.43 18.80
C GLU A 133 -0.64 18.27 17.78
N LEU A 134 -1.74 18.08 17.06
CA LEU A 134 -1.90 17.09 16.02
C LEU A 134 -1.04 17.42 14.78
N ARG A 135 -0.93 18.69 14.38
CA ARG A 135 -0.06 19.10 13.27
C ARG A 135 1.41 18.87 13.60
N ARG A 136 1.82 19.08 14.85
CA ARG A 136 3.18 18.72 15.31
C ARG A 136 3.39 17.22 15.25
N ARG A 137 2.46 16.42 15.79
CA ARG A 137 2.53 14.95 15.71
C ARG A 137 2.56 14.43 14.27
N ILE A 138 1.76 15.00 13.36
CA ILE A 138 1.77 14.63 11.94
C ILE A 138 3.09 15.04 11.30
N ARG A 139 3.57 16.26 11.55
CA ARG A 139 4.88 16.72 11.04
C ARG A 139 6.01 15.82 11.51
N ASP A 140 6.02 15.46 12.78
CA ASP A 140 7.04 14.62 13.38
C ASP A 140 6.91 13.17 12.90
N GLY A 141 5.68 12.68 12.71
CA GLY A 141 5.42 11.37 12.10
C GLY A 141 5.87 11.30 10.64
N VAL A 142 5.59 12.34 9.84
CA VAL A 142 6.03 12.44 8.44
C VAL A 142 7.55 12.57 8.37
N ARG A 143 8.17 13.38 9.24
CA ARG A 143 9.62 13.50 9.32
C ARG A 143 10.26 12.17 9.71
N GLY A 144 9.76 11.51 10.75
CA GLY A 144 10.26 10.21 11.19
C GLY A 144 10.07 9.11 10.14
N PHE A 145 8.95 9.12 9.41
CA PHE A 145 8.76 8.25 8.26
C PHE A 145 9.78 8.53 7.15
N GLY A 146 10.01 9.81 6.81
CA GLY A 146 11.01 10.22 5.83
C GLY A 146 12.43 9.82 6.22
N GLU A 147 12.81 9.99 7.48
CA GLU A 147 14.12 9.55 8.01
C GLU A 147 14.28 8.04 7.92
N ARG A 148 13.24 7.27 8.27
CA ARG A 148 13.24 5.81 8.11
C ARG A 148 13.30 5.41 6.65
N LEU A 149 12.57 6.08 5.78
CA LEU A 149 12.61 5.83 4.34
C LEU A 149 14.00 6.16 3.77
N ALA A 150 14.71 7.15 4.29
CA ALA A 150 16.07 7.48 3.86
C ALA A 150 17.14 6.47 4.35
N THR A 151 16.88 5.77 5.46
CA THR A 151 17.89 4.94 6.14
C THR A 151 17.63 3.43 6.05
N ASP A 152 16.38 3.01 5.84
CA ASP A 152 15.97 1.60 5.79
C ASP A 152 15.77 1.14 4.33
N ALA A 153 16.74 0.39 3.81
CA ALA A 153 16.71 -0.15 2.45
C ALA A 153 15.53 -1.12 2.21
N LYS A 154 15.05 -1.82 3.24
CA LYS A 154 13.88 -2.72 3.11
C LYS A 154 12.60 -1.93 2.96
N LEU A 155 12.49 -0.79 3.63
CA LEU A 155 11.36 0.13 3.49
C LEU A 155 11.37 0.80 2.10
N GLN A 156 12.54 1.23 1.63
CA GLN A 156 12.72 1.77 0.27
C GLN A 156 12.22 0.81 -0.80
N ALA A 157 12.72 -0.43 -0.78
CA ALA A 157 12.35 -1.45 -1.76
C ALA A 157 10.83 -1.73 -1.79
N LYS A 158 10.17 -1.68 -0.62
CA LYS A 158 8.70 -1.81 -0.54
C LYS A 158 7.97 -0.63 -1.17
N VAL A 159 8.39 0.60 -0.84
CA VAL A 159 7.78 1.81 -1.38
C VAL A 159 7.97 1.89 -2.89
N ASP A 160 9.17 1.56 -3.37
CA ASP A 160 9.49 1.52 -4.80
C ASP A 160 8.60 0.49 -5.54
N GLY A 161 8.42 -0.70 -4.97
CA GLY A 161 7.51 -1.71 -5.53
C GLY A 161 6.07 -1.20 -5.64
N TRP A 162 5.55 -0.58 -4.57
CA TRP A 162 4.20 0.00 -4.61
C TRP A 162 4.04 1.12 -5.62
N LEU A 163 5.05 1.99 -5.76
CA LEU A 163 5.05 3.04 -6.77
C LEU A 163 5.08 2.47 -8.18
N GLN A 164 5.85 1.40 -8.39
CA GLN A 164 5.92 0.70 -9.67
C GLN A 164 4.59 0.03 -10.03
N ASP A 165 3.96 -0.65 -9.07
CA ASP A 165 2.63 -1.26 -9.25
C ASP A 165 1.56 -0.21 -9.55
N ALA A 166 1.57 0.91 -8.83
CA ALA A 166 0.64 2.01 -9.05
C ALA A 166 0.84 2.66 -10.43
N ALA A 167 2.09 2.86 -10.84
CA ALA A 167 2.42 3.39 -12.16
C ALA A 167 1.96 2.42 -13.27
N GLN A 168 2.20 1.13 -13.11
CA GLN A 168 1.77 0.12 -14.06
C GLN A 168 0.24 0.08 -14.17
N TYR A 169 -0.46 0.13 -13.03
CA TYR A 169 -1.92 0.19 -13.00
C TYR A 169 -2.48 1.44 -13.71
N LEU A 170 -1.88 2.61 -13.47
CA LEU A 170 -2.27 3.85 -14.15
C LEU A 170 -2.05 3.78 -15.66
N VAL A 171 -0.91 3.23 -16.08
CA VAL A 171 -0.59 3.06 -17.50
C VAL A 171 -1.56 2.08 -18.15
N ASP A 172 -1.83 0.94 -17.54
CA ASP A 172 -2.75 -0.07 -18.10
C ASP A 172 -4.19 0.44 -18.15
N THR A 173 -4.62 1.18 -17.12
CA THR A 173 -6.00 1.67 -16.99
C THR A 173 -6.28 2.90 -17.86
N TYR A 174 -5.33 3.84 -17.93
CA TYR A 174 -5.53 5.15 -18.57
C TYR A 174 -4.66 5.38 -19.80
N ARG A 175 -4.11 4.30 -20.40
CA ARG A 175 -3.23 4.39 -21.59
C ARG A 175 -3.81 5.28 -22.70
N THR A 176 -5.11 5.12 -22.93
CA THR A 176 -5.83 5.80 -24.01
C THR A 176 -6.05 7.26 -23.67
N GLU A 177 -6.46 7.61 -22.45
CA GLU A 177 -6.58 9.02 -22.02
C GLU A 177 -5.23 9.72 -21.97
N ILE A 178 -4.16 9.07 -21.49
CA ILE A 178 -2.80 9.65 -21.46
C ILE A 178 -2.33 9.98 -22.88
N THR A 179 -2.53 9.04 -23.82
CA THR A 179 -2.16 9.25 -25.23
C THR A 179 -2.97 10.39 -25.85
N SER A 180 -4.27 10.47 -25.53
CA SER A 180 -5.15 11.54 -25.98
C SER A 180 -4.72 12.89 -25.41
N LEU A 181 -4.42 12.99 -24.11
CA LEU A 181 -3.96 14.21 -23.47
C LEU A 181 -2.62 14.70 -24.04
N ILE A 182 -1.67 13.81 -24.30
CA ILE A 182 -0.40 14.18 -24.94
C ILE A 182 -0.67 14.69 -26.36
N SER A 183 -1.51 13.96 -27.12
CA SER A 183 -1.83 14.32 -28.50
C SER A 183 -2.56 15.67 -28.58
N GLU A 184 -3.51 15.92 -27.68
CA GLU A 184 -4.25 17.17 -27.57
C GLU A 184 -3.36 18.31 -27.06
N THR A 185 -2.46 18.04 -26.11
CA THR A 185 -1.48 19.03 -25.64
C THR A 185 -0.52 19.43 -26.76
N VAL A 186 -0.03 18.48 -27.56
CA VAL A 186 0.84 18.76 -28.71
C VAL A 186 0.08 19.45 -29.84
N ALA A 187 -1.16 19.04 -30.11
CA ALA A 187 -2.00 19.65 -31.15
C ALA A 187 -2.47 21.07 -30.78
N SER A 188 -2.59 21.38 -29.48
CA SER A 188 -2.92 22.72 -28.98
C SER A 188 -1.70 23.65 -28.89
N TRP A 189 -0.48 23.15 -29.13
CA TRP A 189 0.67 24.03 -29.33
C TRP A 189 0.54 24.70 -30.70
N ASP A 190 0.21 25.99 -30.68
CA ASP A 190 0.22 26.83 -31.86
C ASP A 190 1.62 26.83 -32.48
N ALA A 191 1.71 26.72 -33.80
CA ALA A 191 2.96 26.51 -34.53
C ALA A 191 4.00 27.62 -34.22
N ASP A 192 3.51 28.83 -33.92
CA ASP A 192 4.32 29.99 -33.54
C ASP A 192 4.93 29.89 -32.12
N ASP A 193 4.27 29.21 -31.18
CA ASP A 193 4.78 29.00 -29.81
C ASP A 193 5.76 27.83 -29.72
N ALA A 194 5.52 26.78 -30.50
CA ALA A 194 6.46 25.68 -30.68
C ALA A 194 7.74 26.15 -31.39
N SER A 195 7.60 26.94 -32.46
CA SER A 195 8.72 27.55 -33.17
C SER A 195 9.53 28.48 -32.27
N ARG A 196 8.88 29.36 -31.49
CA ARG A 196 9.57 30.24 -30.53
C ARG A 196 10.29 29.50 -29.41
N LYS A 197 9.74 28.40 -28.88
CA LYS A 197 10.41 27.58 -27.85
C LYS A 197 11.58 26.77 -28.40
N ILE A 198 11.50 26.31 -29.64
CA ILE A 198 12.63 25.67 -30.34
C ILE A 198 13.69 26.73 -30.68
N GLU A 199 13.31 27.89 -31.22
CA GLU A 199 14.23 28.98 -31.56
C GLU A 199 14.93 29.58 -30.33
N ALA A 200 14.22 29.73 -29.20
CA ALA A 200 14.79 30.20 -27.95
C ALA A 200 15.81 29.21 -27.33
N ASN A 201 15.66 27.90 -27.58
CA ASN A 201 16.56 26.87 -27.06
C ASN A 201 17.63 26.41 -28.07
N VAL A 202 17.44 26.64 -29.37
CA VAL A 202 18.32 26.14 -30.46
C VAL A 202 19.03 27.28 -31.21
N GLY A 203 18.51 28.51 -31.18
CA GLY A 203 18.98 29.63 -31.99
C GLY A 203 20.42 30.10 -31.71
N ARG A 204 20.88 30.00 -30.46
CA ARG A 204 22.26 30.37 -30.08
C ARG A 204 23.30 29.39 -30.64
N ASP A 205 22.98 28.09 -30.68
CA ASP A 205 23.94 27.04 -31.08
C ASP A 205 24.18 27.00 -32.59
N LEU A 206 23.16 27.31 -33.40
CA LEU A 206 23.31 27.41 -34.85
C LEU A 206 24.18 28.60 -35.28
N GLN A 207 24.19 29.70 -34.51
CA GLN A 207 25.04 30.85 -34.78
C GLN A 207 26.52 30.58 -34.47
N PHE A 208 26.84 29.74 -33.47
CA PHE A 208 28.23 29.37 -33.17
C PHE A 208 28.90 28.63 -34.32
N ILE A 209 28.19 27.77 -35.05
CA ILE A 209 28.72 27.10 -36.24
C ILE A 209 29.06 28.13 -37.33
N ARG A 210 28.20 29.14 -37.53
CA ARG A 210 28.41 30.20 -38.53
C ARG A 210 29.58 31.11 -38.17
N ILE A 211 29.70 31.53 -36.91
CA ILE A 211 30.80 32.39 -36.42
C ILE A 211 32.13 31.62 -36.44
N ASN A 212 32.16 30.36 -35.99
CA ASN A 212 33.38 29.56 -36.03
C ASN A 212 33.84 29.32 -37.48
N GLY A 213 32.90 29.13 -38.41
CA GLY A 213 33.19 29.00 -39.84
C GLY A 213 33.85 30.25 -40.45
N THR A 214 33.36 31.46 -40.14
CA THR A 214 33.96 32.70 -40.66
C THR A 214 35.31 33.03 -40.01
N VAL A 215 35.47 32.74 -38.72
CA VAL A 215 36.75 32.95 -38.01
C VAL A 215 37.83 32.01 -38.53
N VAL A 216 37.53 30.72 -38.67
CA VAL A 216 38.49 29.73 -39.21
C VAL A 216 38.81 30.03 -40.67
N GLY A 217 37.81 30.41 -41.47
CA GLY A 217 38.02 30.80 -42.87
C GLY A 217 38.90 32.04 -43.01
N ALA A 218 38.69 33.07 -42.17
CA ALA A 218 39.52 34.27 -42.17
C ALA A 218 40.96 33.98 -41.75
N LEU A 219 41.17 33.16 -40.71
CA LEU A 219 42.51 32.76 -40.26
C LEU A 219 43.24 31.93 -41.32
N ALA A 220 42.57 30.96 -41.93
CA ALA A 220 43.15 30.15 -43.01
C ALA A 220 43.50 31.02 -44.23
N GLY A 221 42.61 31.94 -44.62
CA GLY A 221 42.86 32.89 -45.71
C GLY A 221 44.05 33.82 -45.41
N LEU A 222 44.14 34.36 -44.19
CA LEU A 222 45.26 35.20 -43.77
C LEU A 222 46.58 34.42 -43.78
N LEU A 223 46.56 33.17 -43.33
CA LEU A 223 47.73 32.30 -43.30
C LEU A 223 48.20 31.95 -44.72
N ILE A 224 47.27 31.58 -45.61
CA ILE A 224 47.57 31.34 -47.03
C ILE A 224 48.13 32.60 -47.68
N HIS A 225 47.52 33.76 -47.45
CA HIS A 225 48.00 35.03 -48.00
C HIS A 225 49.40 35.39 -47.50
N THR A 226 49.65 35.21 -46.20
CA THR A 226 50.96 35.50 -45.59
C THR A 226 52.05 34.58 -46.16
N VAL A 227 51.75 33.28 -46.32
CA VAL A 227 52.68 32.31 -46.93
C VAL A 227 52.91 32.62 -48.41
N ALA A 228 51.85 32.97 -49.16
CA ALA A 228 51.96 33.33 -50.56
C ALA A 228 52.80 34.59 -50.77
N VAL A 229 52.64 35.62 -49.94
CA VAL A 229 53.45 36.85 -50.00
C VAL A 229 54.90 36.59 -49.57
N ALA A 230 55.12 35.80 -48.51
CA ALA A 230 56.46 35.53 -48.00
C ALA A 230 57.31 34.62 -48.91
N LEU A 231 56.68 33.70 -49.65
CA LEU A 231 57.36 32.80 -50.59
C LEU A 231 57.32 33.29 -52.04
N GLY A 232 56.40 34.20 -52.37
CA GLY A 232 56.09 34.58 -53.75
C GLY A 232 56.82 35.81 -54.27
N GLY A 233 57.13 36.81 -53.43
CA GLY A 233 57.61 38.10 -53.91
C GLY A 233 56.53 38.90 -54.63
#